data_AF-A0A7S4D7E8-F1
#
_entry.id   AF-A0A7S4D7E8-F1
#
_cell.length_a   1.000
_cell.length_b   1.000
_cell.length_c   1.000
_cell.angle_alpha   90.00
_cell.angle_beta   90.00
_cell.angle_gamma   90.00
#
_symmetry.space_group_name_H-M   'P 1'
#
loop_
_entity.id
_entity.type
_entity.pdbx_description
1 polymer ?
#
loop_
_entity_poly.entity_id
_entity_poly.type
_entity_poly.pdbx_seq_one_letter_code
_entity_poly.pdbx_strand_id
1 'polypeptide(L)'
;GLLRCGATAAGRHGPACLKYLRARRQELEAVGSEGELAALALGAMRSAAEGVVVDSLRAEDLQMGVGAGSSAFRIYTFKEIEAALVSLEEEEEGKKMEEESLS
;
A
#
# COMPACT_ATOMS: atom_id res chain seq x y z
N GLY A 1 -11.49 -10.23 22.02
CA GLY A 1 -10.03 -10.36 21.82
C GLY A 1 -9.63 -9.43 20.71
N LEU A 2 -8.75 -8.46 20.98
CA LEU A 2 -8.24 -7.53 19.96
C LEU A 2 -7.20 -8.28 19.12
N LEU A 3 -7.56 -8.61 17.88
CA LEU A 3 -6.59 -9.06 16.88
C LEU A 3 -5.63 -7.89 16.63
N ARG A 4 -4.36 -8.09 17.00
CA ARG A 4 -3.31 -7.08 16.90
C ARG A 4 -2.92 -6.97 15.43
N CYS A 5 -3.44 -5.97 14.71
CA CYS A 5 -3.01 -5.67 13.34
C CYS A 5 -1.49 -5.45 13.34
N GLY A 6 -0.77 -6.19 12.50
CA GLY A 6 0.69 -6.16 12.43
C GLY A 6 1.15 -6.24 10.99
N ALA A 7 2.11 -5.40 10.63
CA ALA A 7 2.76 -5.40 9.32
C ALA A 7 4.19 -5.94 9.43
N THR A 8 4.60 -6.69 8.41
CA THR A 8 5.99 -7.14 8.25
C THR A 8 6.46 -6.79 6.85
N ALA A 9 7.76 -6.54 6.70
CA ALA A 9 8.39 -6.31 5.41
C ALA A 9 9.79 -6.92 5.43
N ALA A 10 10.18 -7.52 4.31
CA ALA A 10 11.43 -8.24 4.15
C ALA A 10 12.13 -7.82 2.85
N GLY A 11 13.39 -8.24 2.68
CA GLY A 11 14.21 -7.90 1.52
C GLY A 11 14.95 -6.57 1.68
N ARG A 12 15.65 -6.16 0.60
CA ARG A 12 16.55 -4.99 0.59
C ARG A 12 15.88 -3.71 1.09
N HIS A 13 14.61 -3.51 0.73
CA HIS A 13 13.85 -2.31 1.07
C HIS A 13 12.85 -2.52 2.22
N GLY A 14 12.88 -3.69 2.88
CA GLY A 14 11.98 -4.01 4.00
C GLY A 14 11.97 -2.96 5.11
N PRO A 15 13.13 -2.40 5.56
CA PRO A 15 13.14 -1.34 6.56
C PRO A 15 12.38 -0.07 6.16
N ALA A 16 12.42 0.31 4.87
CA ALA A 16 11.71 1.49 4.37
C ALA A 16 10.19 1.24 4.33
N CYS A 17 9.75 0.08 3.80
CA CYS A 17 8.35 -0.33 3.83
C CYS A 17 7.81 -0.37 5.27
N LEU A 18 8.59 -0.94 6.21
CA LEU A 18 8.18 -1.05 7.60
C LEU A 18 8.12 0.32 8.29
N LYS A 19 9.03 1.24 7.96
CA LYS A 19 8.97 2.64 8.43
C LYS A 19 7.69 3.32 7.95
N TYR A 20 7.33 3.16 6.67
CA TYR A 20 6.08 3.68 6.10
C TYR A 20 4.85 3.16 6.86
N LEU A 21 4.76 1.83 7.05
CA LEU A 21 3.62 1.19 7.71
C LEU A 21 3.53 1.53 9.21
N ARG A 22 4.68 1.73 9.87
CA ARG A 22 4.71 2.19 11.27
C ARG A 22 4.21 3.63 11.43
N ALA A 23 4.54 4.51 10.49
CA ALA A 23 4.04 5.87 10.49
C ALA A 23 2.52 5.92 10.30
N ARG A 24 1.97 4.97 9.53
CA ARG A 24 0.53 4.83 9.23
C ARG A 24 -0.16 3.75 10.07
N ARG A 25 0.33 3.52 11.28
CA ARG A 25 -0.19 2.44 12.14
C ARG A 25 -1.68 2.61 12.46
N GLN A 26 -2.14 3.83 12.70
CA GLN A 26 -3.56 4.11 12.96
C GLN A 26 -4.43 3.82 11.74
N GLU A 27 -3.97 4.19 10.55
CA GLU A 27 -4.64 3.85 9.27
C GLU A 27 -4.71 2.34 9.10
N LEU A 28 -3.61 1.62 9.35
CA LEU A 28 -3.55 0.15 9.27
C LEU A 28 -4.50 -0.53 10.27
N GLU A 29 -4.66 0.03 11.47
CA GLU A 29 -5.61 -0.46 12.49
C GLU A 29 -7.06 -0.14 12.14
N ALA A 30 -7.30 0.87 11.29
CA ALA A 30 -8.62 1.34 10.86
C ALA A 30 -9.07 0.80 9.49
N VAL A 31 -8.24 0.01 8.79
CA VAL A 31 -8.57 -0.60 7.50
C VAL A 31 -9.91 -1.33 7.58
N GLY A 32 -10.86 -0.90 6.76
CA GLY A 32 -12.19 -1.50 6.65
C GLY A 32 -12.39 -2.33 5.38
N SER A 33 -11.50 -2.19 4.40
CA SER A 33 -11.63 -2.80 3.07
C SER A 33 -10.34 -3.38 2.50
N GLU A 34 -10.50 -4.29 1.55
CA GLU A 34 -9.40 -4.85 0.77
C GLU A 34 -8.67 -3.75 -0.04
N GLY A 35 -9.40 -2.77 -0.56
CA GLY A 35 -8.82 -1.64 -1.32
C GLY A 35 -7.89 -0.78 -0.47
N GLU A 36 -8.33 -0.41 0.74
CA GLU A 36 -7.50 0.35 1.69
C GLU A 36 -6.24 -0.44 2.11
N LEU A 37 -6.37 -1.76 2.30
CA LEU A 37 -5.22 -2.61 2.61
C LEU A 37 -4.23 -2.67 1.44
N ALA A 38 -4.74 -2.80 0.21
CA ALA A 38 -3.94 -2.80 -1.01
C ALA A 38 -3.22 -1.46 -1.20
N ALA A 39 -3.91 -0.34 -0.98
CA ALA A 39 -3.33 1.00 -1.05
C ALA A 39 -2.18 1.19 -0.04
N LEU A 40 -2.35 0.77 1.21
CA LEU A 40 -1.28 0.82 2.22
C LEU A 40 -0.08 -0.06 1.86
N ALA A 41 -0.31 -1.25 1.30
CA ALA A 41 0.75 -2.14 0.86
C ALA A 41 1.53 -1.56 -0.34
N LEU A 42 0.82 -1.02 -1.33
CA LEU A 42 1.41 -0.37 -2.51
C LEU A 42 2.15 0.91 -2.14
N GLY A 43 1.58 1.75 -1.27
CA GLY A 43 2.23 2.95 -0.75
C GLY A 43 3.53 2.63 0.01
N ALA A 44 3.56 1.54 0.77
CA ALA A 44 4.78 1.09 1.45
C ALA A 44 5.87 0.67 0.45
N MET A 45 5.49 -0.07 -0.60
CA MET A 45 6.39 -0.46 -1.68
C MET A 45 6.91 0.77 -2.45
N ARG A 46 6.05 1.76 -2.68
CA ARG A 46 6.40 2.98 -3.42
C ARG A 46 7.32 3.89 -2.63
N SER A 47 7.04 4.11 -1.36
CA SER A 47 7.95 4.86 -0.49
C SER A 47 9.34 4.20 -0.38
N ALA A 48 9.40 2.88 -0.44
CA ALA A 48 10.66 2.14 -0.54
C ALA A 48 11.38 2.33 -1.89
N ALA A 49 10.62 2.44 -2.98
CA ALA A 49 11.14 2.66 -4.33
C ALA A 49 11.62 4.10 -4.57
N GLU A 50 10.97 5.12 -3.99
CA GLU A 50 11.36 6.54 -4.09
C GLU A 50 12.77 6.82 -3.51
N GLY A 51 13.26 5.94 -2.61
CA GLY A 51 14.64 5.97 -2.11
C GLY A 51 15.67 5.34 -3.05
N VAL A 52 15.25 4.90 -4.23
CA VAL A 52 16.04 4.19 -5.24
C VAL A 52 15.75 4.86 -6.60
N VAL A 53 16.70 4.82 -7.52
CA VAL A 53 16.48 5.23 -8.92
C VAL A 53 15.61 4.16 -9.60
N VAL A 54 14.35 4.03 -9.20
CA VAL A 54 13.35 3.22 -9.90
C VAL A 54 12.33 4.20 -10.44
N ASP A 55 12.13 4.13 -11.75
CA ASP A 55 10.89 4.62 -12.35
C ASP A 55 9.71 4.01 -11.59
N SER A 56 8.61 4.74 -11.49
CA SER A 56 7.39 4.39 -10.77
C SER A 56 7.06 2.88 -10.71
N LEU A 57 6.51 2.42 -9.59
CA LEU A 57 6.02 1.03 -9.46
C LEU A 57 5.07 0.69 -10.61
N ARG A 58 5.42 -0.35 -11.36
CA ARG A 58 4.60 -0.85 -12.46
C ARG A 58 3.89 -2.12 -12.06
N ALA A 59 2.68 -2.32 -12.56
CA ALA A 59 1.91 -3.53 -12.29
C ALA A 59 2.63 -4.81 -12.76
N GLU A 60 3.46 -4.72 -13.81
CA GLU A 60 4.26 -5.83 -14.35
C GLU A 60 5.37 -6.31 -13.40
N ASP A 61 5.82 -5.45 -12.48
CA ASP A 61 6.87 -5.75 -11.49
C ASP A 61 6.30 -6.28 -10.17
N LEU A 62 4.97 -6.45 -10.10
CA LEU A 62 4.25 -6.70 -8.86
C LEU A 62 3.48 -8.02 -8.89
N GLN A 63 3.46 -8.66 -7.72
CA GLN A 63 2.54 -9.76 -7.43
C GLN A 63 1.84 -9.47 -6.10
N MET A 64 0.50 -9.44 -6.13
CA MET A 64 -0.31 -9.20 -4.94
C MET A 64 -1.29 -10.35 -4.71
N GLY A 65 -1.63 -10.56 -3.45
CA GLY A 65 -2.64 -11.52 -3.04
C GLY A 65 -3.27 -11.13 -1.71
N VAL A 66 -4.53 -11.51 -1.53
CA VAL A 66 -5.32 -11.27 -0.32
C VAL A 66 -5.82 -12.59 0.23
N GLY A 67 -5.76 -12.72 1.54
CA GLY A 67 -6.35 -13.84 2.28
C GLY A 67 -7.16 -13.32 3.44
N ALA A 68 -8.42 -13.77 3.55
CA ALA A 68 -9.32 -13.40 4.64
C ALA A 68 -9.68 -14.64 5.46
N GLY A 69 -8.97 -14.88 6.56
CA GLY A 69 -9.27 -15.97 7.50
C GLY A 69 -9.32 -17.35 6.82
N SER A 70 -10.48 -18.00 6.88
CA SER A 70 -10.74 -19.33 6.29
C SER A 70 -11.10 -19.31 4.81
N SER A 71 -11.15 -18.13 4.17
CA SER A 71 -11.44 -18.01 2.75
C SER A 71 -10.24 -18.41 1.89
N ALA A 72 -10.51 -18.78 0.64
CA ALA A 72 -9.46 -19.07 -0.32
C ALA A 72 -8.57 -17.83 -0.53
N PHE A 73 -7.26 -18.05 -0.56
CA PHE A 73 -6.29 -17.03 -0.94
C PHE A 73 -6.51 -16.65 -2.41
N ARG A 74 -6.64 -15.36 -2.68
CA ARG A 74 -6.89 -14.82 -4.00
C ARG A 74 -5.68 -14.03 -4.47
N ILE A 75 -5.23 -14.31 -5.68
CA ILE A 75 -4.21 -13.54 -6.36
C ILE A 75 -4.87 -12.43 -7.18
N TYR A 76 -4.29 -11.23 -7.12
CA TYR A 76 -4.73 -10.11 -7.94
C TYR A 76 -4.32 -10.37 -9.39
N THR A 77 -5.21 -10.02 -10.31
CA THR A 77 -4.89 -9.91 -11.73
C THR A 77 -4.07 -8.65 -11.99
N PHE A 78 -3.34 -8.63 -13.10
CA PHE A 78 -2.59 -7.46 -13.56
C PHE A 78 -3.45 -6.18 -13.57
N LYS A 79 -4.68 -6.25 -14.09
CA LYS A 79 -5.61 -5.10 -14.14
C LYS A 79 -6.04 -4.59 -12.78
N GLU A 80 -6.14 -5.47 -11.78
CA GLU A 80 -6.48 -5.05 -10.43
C GLU A 80 -5.31 -4.34 -9.75
N ILE A 81 -4.08 -4.77 -10.04
CA ILE A 81 -2.86 -4.08 -9.57
C ILE A 81 -2.74 -2.71 -10.26
N GLU A 82 -2.97 -2.63 -11.57
CA GLU A 82 -3.01 -1.35 -12.29
C GLU A 82 -4.06 -0.39 -11.71
N ALA A 83 -5.29 -0.87 -11.49
CA ALA A 83 -6.35 -0.04 -10.91
C ALA A 83 -5.97 0.46 -9.51
N ALA A 84 -5.37 -0.38 -8.67
CA ALA A 84 -4.95 0.00 -7.33
C ALA A 84 -3.79 1.03 -7.34
N LEU A 85 -2.88 0.94 -8.32
CA LEU A 85 -1.82 1.94 -8.51
C LEU A 85 -2.40 3.29 -8.95
N VAL A 86 -3.34 3.29 -9.89
CA VAL A 86 -4.01 4.53 -10.34
C VAL A 86 -4.77 5.18 -9.19
N SER A 87 -5.55 4.41 -8.43
CA SER A 87 -6.28 4.96 -7.27
C SER A 87 -5.33 5.55 -6.21
N LEU A 88 -4.16 4.95 -6.00
CA LEU A 88 -3.16 5.48 -5.08
C LEU A 88 -2.59 6.84 -5.56
N GLU A 89 -2.37 6.99 -6.88
CA GLU A 89 -1.93 8.26 -7.47
C GLU A 89 -3.00 9.35 -7.32
N GLU A 90 -4.27 9.03 -7.62
CA GLU A 90 -5.40 9.95 -7.50
C GLU A 90 -5.63 10.41 -6.05
N GLU A 91 -5.54 9.51 -5.07
CA GLU A 91 -5.69 9.86 -3.65
C GLU A 91 -4.60 10.81 -3.16
N GLU A 92 -3.38 10.67 -3.66
CA GLU A 92 -2.27 11.53 -3.28
C GLU A 92 -2.30 12.89 -3.98
N GLU A 93 -2.69 12.93 -5.25
CA GLU A 93 -2.95 14.20 -5.95
C GLU A 93 -4.09 14.97 -5.27
N GLY A 94 -5.16 14.28 -4.88
CA GLY A 94 -6.25 14.85 -4.10
C GLY A 94 -5.77 15.48 -2.79
N LYS A 95 -4.95 14.77 -2.02
CA LYS A 95 -4.38 15.26 -0.75
C LYS A 95 -3.45 16.46 -0.95
N LYS A 96 -2.61 16.47 -2.00
CA LYS A 96 -1.75 17.62 -2.32
C LYS A 96 -2.55 18.88 -2.62
N MET A 97 -3.64 18.76 -3.39
CA MET A 97 -4.52 19.89 -3.68
C MET A 97 -5.24 20.42 -2.43
N GLU A 98 -5.64 19.54 -1.51
CA GLU A 98 -6.23 19.94 -0.23
C GLU A 98 -5.21 20.66 0.67
N GLU A 99 -3.98 20.17 0.76
CA GLU A 99 -2.91 20.82 1.53
C GLU A 99 -2.52 22.19 0.93
N GLU A 100 -2.44 22.32 -0.39
CA GLU A 100 -2.19 23.59 -1.09
C GLU A 100 -3.34 24.58 -0.95
N SER A 101 -4.58 24.10 -0.77
CA SER A 101 -5.76 24.96 -0.57
C SER A 101 -5.91 25.47 0.87
N LEU A 102 -5.22 24.85 1.82
CA LEU A 102 -5.26 25.17 3.25
C LEU A 102 -4.01 25.93 3.75
N SER A 103 -3.04 26.20 2.86
CA SER A 103 -1.81 26.95 3.11
C SER A 103 -1.85 28.38 2.55
#